data_AF-A0A0J6FGE7-F1
#
_entry.id   AF-A0A0J6FGE7-F1
#
_cell.length_a   1.000
_cell.length_b   1.000
_cell.length_c   1.000
_cell.angle_alpha   90.00
_cell.angle_beta   90.00
_cell.angle_gamma   90.00
#
_symmetry.space_group_name_H-M   'P 1'
#
loop_
_entity.id
_entity.type
_entity.pdbx_description
1 polymer ?
#
loop_
_entity_poly.entity_id
_entity_poly.type
_entity_poly.pdbx_seq_one_letter_code
_entity_poly.pdbx_strand_id
1 'polypeptide(L)'
;MQLTQEQQTKLMQVLKVSQICPNCGSSATQSVHPDEYQLVSNNRTPDSLVIGGPFSFMPLVAVICPDCGHVRLFNLSILGVVNS
;
A
#
# COMPACT_ATOMS: atom_id res chain seq x y z
N MET A 1 -7.67 6.84 2.73
CA MET A 1 -7.44 8.26 3.12
C MET A 1 -6.35 8.79 2.20
N GLN A 2 -6.41 10.01 1.70
CA GLN A 2 -5.30 10.55 0.90
C GLN A 2 -4.10 10.90 1.77
N LEU A 3 -2.91 10.59 1.29
CA LEU A 3 -1.66 11.03 1.90
C LEU A 3 -1.55 12.55 1.81
N THR A 4 -1.07 13.20 2.88
CA THR A 4 -0.75 14.63 2.85
C THR A 4 0.42 14.91 1.89
N GLN A 5 0.58 16.16 1.47
CA GLN A 5 1.67 16.54 0.57
C GLN A 5 3.06 16.26 1.18
N GLU A 6 3.20 16.44 2.49
CA GLU A 6 4.41 16.08 3.23
C GLU A 6 4.68 14.58 3.19
N GLN A 7 3.66 13.76 3.46
CA GLN A 7 3.75 12.30 3.41
C GLN A 7 4.09 11.81 2.00
N GLN A 8 3.47 12.38 0.96
CA GLN A 8 3.78 12.06 -0.44
C GLN A 8 5.23 12.42 -0.79
N THR A 9 5.70 13.59 -0.36
CA THR A 9 7.09 14.03 -0.59
C THR A 9 8.07 13.07 0.06
N LYS A 10 7.82 12.69 1.33
CA LYS A 10 8.65 11.72 2.05
C LYS A 10 8.61 10.35 1.39
N LEU A 11 7.44 9.89 0.95
CA LEU A 11 7.26 8.63 0.25
C LEU A 11 8.10 8.57 -1.03
N MET A 12 8.09 9.63 -1.84
CA MET A 12 8.88 9.72 -3.08
C MET A 12 10.40 9.73 -2.83
N GLN A 13 10.85 10.14 -1.64
CA GLN A 13 12.27 10.10 -1.27
C GLN A 13 12.73 8.69 -0.86
N VAL A 14 11.86 7.89 -0.24
CA VAL A 14 12.21 6.58 0.34
C VAL A 14 11.82 5.41 -0.55
N LEU A 15 10.72 5.51 -1.30
CA LEU A 15 10.20 4.43 -2.12
C LEU A 15 10.86 4.42 -3.50
N LYS A 16 11.66 3.37 -3.74
CA LYS A 16 12.29 3.12 -5.04
C LYS A 16 11.49 2.07 -5.80
N VAL A 17 10.74 2.50 -6.81
CA VAL A 17 9.96 1.61 -7.69
C VAL A 17 10.78 1.33 -8.95
N SER A 18 10.98 0.05 -9.27
CA SER A 18 11.56 -0.36 -10.56
C SER A 18 10.68 0.14 -11.70
N GLN A 19 11.28 0.64 -12.78
CA GLN A 19 10.53 1.02 -13.99
C GLN A 19 9.89 -0.20 -14.68
N ILE A 20 10.50 -1.38 -14.54
CA ILE A 20 10.00 -2.60 -15.18
C ILE A 20 9.01 -3.30 -14.25
N CYS A 21 7.81 -3.56 -14.77
CA CYS A 21 6.78 -4.35 -14.08
C CYS A 21 7.25 -5.80 -13.94
N PRO A 22 7.30 -6.36 -12.72
CA PRO A 22 7.74 -7.75 -12.51
C PRO A 22 6.73 -8.79 -13.01
N ASN A 23 5.49 -8.38 -13.33
CA ASN A 23 4.43 -9.28 -13.79
C ASN A 23 4.39 -9.41 -15.32
N CYS A 24 4.29 -8.28 -16.04
CA CYS A 24 4.14 -8.29 -17.51
C CYS A 24 5.38 -7.82 -18.27
N GLY A 25 6.43 -7.36 -17.57
CA GLY A 25 7.66 -6.85 -18.20
C GLY A 25 7.54 -5.45 -18.83
N SER A 26 6.39 -4.78 -18.70
CA SER A 26 6.23 -3.42 -19.22
C SER A 26 7.20 -2.43 -18.56
N SER A 27 7.73 -1.50 -19.34
CA SER A 27 8.54 -0.36 -18.90
C SER A 27 7.71 0.91 -18.64
N ALA A 28 6.37 0.83 -18.76
CA ALA A 28 5.50 1.94 -18.44
C ALA A 28 5.69 2.38 -16.99
N THR A 29 5.71 3.70 -16.76
CA THR A 29 5.89 4.28 -15.43
C THR A 29 4.81 3.76 -14.48
N GLN A 30 5.23 3.00 -13.47
CA GLN A 30 4.35 2.54 -12.41
C GLN A 30 3.94 3.74 -11.53
N SER A 31 2.65 3.90 -11.28
CA SER A 31 2.11 5.00 -10.48
C SER A 31 1.96 4.59 -9.02
N VAL A 32 2.47 5.41 -8.12
CA VAL A 32 2.14 5.34 -6.68
C VAL A 32 0.74 5.93 -6.50
N HIS A 33 -0.17 5.17 -5.92
CA HIS A 33 -1.52 5.66 -5.63
C HIS A 33 -1.47 6.69 -4.50
N PRO A 34 -2.22 7.81 -4.59
CA PRO A 34 -2.19 8.86 -3.56
C PRO A 34 -2.87 8.48 -2.24
N ASP A 35 -3.52 7.31 -2.19
CA ASP A 35 -4.27 6.86 -1.04
C ASP A 35 -3.46 5.91 -0.16
N GLU A 36 -3.61 6.12 1.14
CA GLU A 36 -3.32 5.14 2.19
C GLU A 36 -4.46 4.12 2.27
N TYR A 37 -4.07 2.85 2.13
CA TYR A 37 -4.88 1.66 2.30
C TYR A 37 -4.61 1.06 3.67
N GLN A 38 -5.65 0.50 4.30
CA GLN A 38 -5.52 -0.22 5.57
C GLN A 38 -5.73 -1.71 5.33
N LEU A 39 -4.69 -2.51 5.51
CA LEU A 39 -4.86 -3.96 5.56
C LEU A 39 -5.23 -4.36 6.98
N VAL A 40 -6.42 -4.94 7.12
CA VAL A 40 -6.95 -5.41 8.40
C VAL A 40 -6.94 -6.93 8.44
N SER A 41 -6.55 -7.50 9.57
CA SER A 41 -6.68 -8.92 9.85
C SER A 41 -7.79 -9.11 10.87
N ASN A 42 -8.87 -9.79 10.45
CA ASN A 42 -9.97 -10.13 11.35
C ASN A 42 -9.78 -11.54 11.89
N ASN A 43 -10.08 -11.73 13.18
CA ASN A 43 -10.22 -13.07 13.72
C ASN A 43 -11.42 -13.75 13.06
N ARG A 44 -11.23 -15.00 12.65
CA ARG A 44 -12.32 -15.84 12.13
C ARG A 44 -12.54 -17.02 13.06
N THR A 45 -13.81 -17.39 13.24
CA THR A 45 -14.18 -18.74 13.65
C THR A 45 -14.38 -19.59 12.39
N PRO A 46 -14.63 -20.91 12.49
CA PRO A 46 -14.87 -21.75 11.32
C PRO A 46 -16.00 -21.25 10.40
N ASP A 47 -17.04 -20.63 10.97
CA ASP A 47 -18.26 -20.25 10.24
C ASP A 47 -18.56 -18.75 10.26
N SER A 48 -17.73 -17.92 10.92
CA SER A 48 -17.98 -16.48 11.03
C SER A 48 -16.72 -15.63 11.11
N LEU A 49 -16.86 -14.36 10.71
CA LEU A 49 -15.88 -13.31 11.02
C LEU A 49 -16.26 -12.65 12.34
N VAL A 50 -15.30 -12.54 13.26
CA VAL A 50 -15.48 -11.76 14.48
C VAL A 50 -15.19 -10.31 14.13
N ILE A 51 -16.25 -9.53 13.94
CA ILE A 51 -16.16 -8.09 13.67
C ILE A 51 -16.46 -7.35 14.98
N GLY A 52 -15.41 -6.84 15.64
CA GLY A 52 -15.51 -6.08 16.89
C GLY A 52 -14.22 -6.15 17.71
N GLY A 53 -13.90 -5.06 18.43
CA GLY A 53 -12.66 -4.91 19.21
C GLY A 53 -11.63 -3.99 18.55
N PRO A 54 -10.49 -3.71 19.22
CA PRO A 54 -9.40 -2.92 18.62
C PRO A 54 -8.84 -3.65 17.40
N PHE A 55 -8.87 -3.01 16.24
CA PHE A 55 -8.30 -3.54 15.00
C PHE A 55 -6.83 -3.16 14.92
N SER A 56 -5.96 -4.16 14.78
CA SER A 56 -4.62 -3.92 14.24
C SER A 56 -4.74 -3.76 12.73
N PHE A 57 -4.21 -2.66 12.22
CA PHE A 57 -4.13 -2.41 10.80
C PHE A 57 -2.68 -2.18 10.39
N MET A 58 -2.39 -2.51 9.14
CA MET A 58 -1.13 -2.15 8.50
C MET A 58 -1.43 -1.06 7.46
N PRO A 59 -0.85 0.14 7.61
CA PRO A 59 -1.01 1.20 6.62
C PRO A 59 -0.11 0.91 5.43
N LEU A 60 -0.71 0.95 4.24
CA LEU A 60 -0.10 0.57 2.99
C LEU A 60 -0.28 1.65 1.94
N VAL A 61 0.67 1.75 1.03
CA VAL A 61 0.49 2.43 -0.25
C VAL A 61 0.59 1.43 -1.39
N ALA A 62 -0.21 1.65 -2.43
CA ALA A 62 -0.22 0.83 -3.62
C ALA A 62 0.64 1.43 -4.72
N VAL A 63 1.40 0.59 -5.40
CA VAL A 63 2.01 0.88 -6.70
C VAL A 63 1.35 -0.02 -7.72
N ILE A 64 0.81 0.58 -8.79
CA ILE A 64 0.00 -0.13 -9.77
C ILE A 64 0.66 -0.03 -11.15
N CYS A 65 0.79 -1.16 -11.82
CA CYS A 65 1.19 -1.20 -13.23
C CYS A 65 -0.02 -0.82 -14.11
N PRO A 66 0.11 0.20 -14.99
CA PRO A 66 -1.00 0.66 -15.81
C PRO A 66 -1.45 -0.35 -16.86
N ASP A 67 -0.56 -1.24 -17.32
CA ASP A 67 -0.85 -2.12 -18.45
C ASP A 67 -1.49 -3.45 -18.05
N CYS A 68 -1.13 -4.00 -16.89
CA CYS A 68 -1.63 -5.31 -16.45
C CYS A 68 -2.34 -5.30 -15.09
N GLY A 69 -2.43 -4.14 -14.43
CA GLY A 69 -3.09 -4.01 -13.13
C GLY A 69 -2.36 -4.69 -11.96
N HIS A 70 -1.10 -5.11 -12.16
CA HIS A 70 -0.31 -5.68 -11.05
C HIS A 70 -0.11 -4.65 -9.94
N VAL A 71 -0.49 -5.03 -8.71
CA VAL A 71 -0.42 -4.17 -7.52
C VAL A 71 0.67 -4.66 -6.58
N ARG A 72 1.55 -3.74 -6.15
CA ARG A 72 2.50 -3.96 -5.06
C ARG A 72 2.13 -3.06 -3.89
N LEU A 73 2.09 -3.64 -2.70
CA LEU A 73 1.77 -2.93 -1.47
C LEU A 73 3.03 -2.72 -0.64
N PHE A 74 3.20 -1.51 -0.10
CA PHE A 74 4.34 -1.14 0.73
C PHE A 74 3.88 -0.59 2.06
N ASN A 75 4.49 -1.06 3.15
CA ASN A 75 4.16 -0.63 4.51
C ASN A 75 4.67 0.79 4.79
N LEU A 76 3.74 1.72 5.00
CA LEU A 76 4.04 3.13 5.21
C LEU A 76 4.71 3.40 6.56
N SER A 77 4.43 2.61 7.61
CA SER A 77 5.06 2.74 8.92
C SER A 77 6.53 2.34 8.87
N ILE A 78 6.85 1.23 8.19
CA ILE A 78 8.23 0.76 8.01
C ILE A 78 9.03 1.74 7.15
N LEU A 79 8.40 2.35 6.15
CA LEU A 79 9.00 3.42 5.36
C LEU A 79 9.11 4.76 6.12
N GLY A 80 8.59 4.83 7.35
CA GLY A 80 8.60 6.01 8.20
C GLY A 80 7.70 7.14 7.69
N VAL A 81 6.76 6.89 6.78
CA VAL A 81 5.87 7.91 6.20
C VAL A 81 4.73 8.26 7.14
N VAL A 82 4.23 7.28 7.88
CA VAL A 82 3.18 7.45 8.89
C VAL A 82 3.63 6.88 10.22
N ASN A 83 3.15 7.46 11.32
CA ASN A 83 3.33 6.91 12.66
C ASN A 83 2.10 6.05 12.96
N SER A 84 2.33 4.80 13.36
CA SER A 84 1.29 3.81 13.71
C SER A 84 1.44 3.39 15.15
#